data_AF-D7T3Y7-F1
#
_entry.id   AF-D7T3Y7-F1
#
_cell.length_a   1.000
_cell.length_b   1.000
_cell.length_c   1.000
_cell.angle_alpha   90.00
_cell.angle_beta   90.00
_cell.angle_gamma   90.00
#
_symmetry.space_group_name_H-M   'P 1'
#
loop_
_entity.id
_entity.type
_entity.pdbx_description
1 polymer ?
#
loop_
_entity_poly.entity_id
_entity_poly.type
_entity_poly.pdbx_seq_one_letter_code
_entity_poly.pdbx_strand_id
1 'polypeptide(L)'
;MVGPHWAGVLTKLPILTELHLLGCNLSGSISSLGSSNFSSLAILSISQNAFNSKFPEWLVNVSSLVSIDISNCELWGRVPLDLSELPNLQYLDLSGNKNLEGSCAQLLKGSWRRIEVLILASNNLHGKFPLLPTKIYINSSFWYQMNNVQFQALSEFFAT
;
A
#
# COMPACT_ATOMS: atom_id res chain seq x y z
N MET A 1 22.52 11.81 2.24
CA MET A 1 21.99 10.42 2.37
C MET A 1 21.61 10.23 3.82
N VAL A 2 20.36 9.83 4.12
CA VAL A 2 19.86 9.75 5.51
C VAL A 2 20.24 8.41 6.19
N GLY A 3 20.44 7.33 5.41
CA GLY A 3 20.89 6.03 5.95
C GLY A 3 19.85 5.39 6.88
N PRO A 4 20.22 4.38 7.71
CA PRO A 4 19.26 3.61 8.53
C PRO A 4 18.80 4.33 9.82
N HIS A 5 19.35 5.50 10.13
CA HIS A 5 19.12 6.19 11.42
C HIS A 5 17.81 7.00 11.47
N TRP A 6 17.12 7.17 10.34
CA TRP A 6 15.87 7.92 10.22
C TRP A 6 14.77 7.42 11.17
N ALA A 7 14.64 6.10 11.31
CA ALA A 7 13.59 5.45 12.10
C ALA A 7 13.60 5.90 13.58
N GLY A 8 14.79 6.01 14.19
CA GLY A 8 14.95 6.44 15.57
C GLY A 8 14.71 7.95 15.79
N VAL A 9 14.74 8.77 14.74
CA VAL A 9 14.37 10.18 14.82
C VAL A 9 12.85 10.32 14.85
N LEU A 10 12.14 9.52 14.05
CA LEU A 10 10.68 9.58 13.97
C LEU A 10 9.99 9.22 15.29
N THR A 11 10.58 8.33 16.10
CA THR A 11 10.04 7.98 17.42
C THR A 11 10.07 9.15 18.42
N LYS A 12 10.81 10.23 18.12
CA LYS A 12 10.89 11.44 18.94
C LYS A 12 9.90 12.52 18.51
N LEU A 13 9.06 12.26 17.50
CA LEU A 13 8.12 13.22 16.93
C LEU A 13 6.67 12.74 17.16
N PRO A 14 6.15 12.82 18.40
CA PRO A 14 4.85 12.23 18.75
C PRO A 14 3.64 12.91 18.10
N ILE A 15 3.83 14.11 17.55
CA ILE A 15 2.79 14.90 16.89
C ILE A 15 2.96 14.93 15.37
N LEU A 16 3.78 14.03 14.80
CA LEU A 16 4.01 13.98 13.37
C LEU A 16 2.72 13.67 12.62
N THR A 17 2.25 14.63 11.83
CA THR A 17 1.03 14.51 11.01
C THR A 17 1.33 14.09 9.58
N GLU A 18 2.45 14.52 9.04
CA GLU A 18 2.85 14.23 7.67
C GLU A 18 4.32 13.88 7.59
N LEU A 19 4.64 12.82 6.84
CA LEU A 19 6.00 12.40 6.56
C LEU A 19 6.19 12.24 5.06
N HIS A 20 7.08 13.05 4.49
CA HIS A 20 7.42 13.04 3.06
C HIS A 20 8.92 12.82 2.90
N LEU A 21 9.33 11.60 2.53
CA LEU A 21 10.72 11.18 2.35
C LEU A 21 10.91 10.34 1.06
N LEU A 22 10.21 10.72 -0.01
CA LEU A 22 10.36 10.10 -1.32
C LEU A 22 11.82 10.17 -1.78
N GLY A 23 12.38 9.05 -2.26
CA GLY A 23 13.68 9.03 -2.92
C GLY A 23 14.86 9.44 -2.03
N CYS A 24 14.72 9.34 -0.70
CA CYS A 24 15.72 9.80 0.26
C CYS A 24 16.86 8.79 0.51
N ASN A 25 16.87 7.69 -0.26
CA ASN A 25 17.78 6.56 -0.09
C ASN A 25 17.76 6.04 1.36
N LEU A 26 16.55 5.92 1.91
CA LEU A 26 16.31 5.31 3.20
C LEU A 26 16.49 3.80 3.09
N SER A 27 16.99 3.21 4.17
CA SER A 27 17.19 1.77 4.29
C SER A 27 16.92 1.32 5.72
N GLY A 28 16.93 0.01 5.94
CA GLY A 28 16.60 -0.60 7.22
C GLY A 28 15.11 -0.91 7.34
N SER A 29 14.75 -1.58 8.43
CA SER A 29 13.44 -2.21 8.56
C SER A 29 12.35 -1.23 9.02
N ILE A 30 11.47 -0.82 8.11
CA ILE A 30 10.27 -0.02 8.46
C ILE A 30 9.28 -0.80 9.32
N SER A 31 9.30 -2.13 9.26
CA SER A 31 8.42 -2.97 10.08
C SER A 31 8.78 -2.97 11.57
N SER A 32 9.95 -2.44 11.94
CA SER A 32 10.39 -2.34 13.34
C SER A 32 9.74 -1.20 14.13
N LEU A 33 9.08 -0.27 13.44
CA LEU A 33 8.41 0.85 14.09
C LEU A 33 7.09 0.40 14.73
N GLY A 34 6.73 0.99 15.88
CA GLY A 34 5.45 0.76 16.54
C GLY A 34 4.42 1.84 16.18
N SER A 35 3.13 1.47 16.17
CA SER A 35 2.02 2.39 15.87
C SER A 35 1.88 3.53 16.87
N SER A 36 2.30 3.33 18.13
CA SER A 36 2.30 4.37 19.17
C SER A 36 3.12 5.60 18.79
N ASN A 37 4.08 5.46 17.88
CA ASN A 37 4.92 6.56 17.41
C ASN A 37 4.21 7.46 16.39
N PHE A 38 3.05 7.04 15.85
CA PHE A 38 2.41 7.65 14.68
C PHE A 38 0.92 7.87 14.87
N SER A 39 0.42 7.99 16.12
CA SER A 39 -1.01 8.13 16.40
C SER A 39 -1.69 9.30 15.69
N SER A 40 -0.94 10.35 15.34
CA SER A 40 -1.44 11.54 14.63
C SER A 40 -1.09 11.56 13.13
N LEU A 41 -0.43 10.53 12.60
CA LEU A 41 0.07 10.52 11.24
C LEU A 41 -1.08 10.35 10.23
N ALA A 42 -1.30 11.37 9.42
CA ALA A 42 -2.31 11.40 8.37
C ALA A 42 -1.71 11.06 6.99
N ILE A 43 -0.48 11.49 6.71
CA ILE A 43 0.17 11.28 5.41
C ILE A 43 1.51 10.59 5.60
N LEU A 44 1.70 9.46 4.92
CA LEU A 44 2.96 8.76 4.82
C LEU A 44 3.35 8.63 3.34
N SER A 45 4.36 9.36 2.91
CA SER A 45 4.99 9.22 1.58
C SER A 45 6.46 8.92 1.76
N ILE A 46 6.85 7.68 1.51
CA ILE A 46 8.23 7.17 1.66
C ILE A 46 8.63 6.30 0.48
N SER A 47 7.98 6.50 -0.67
CA SER A 47 8.23 5.75 -1.88
C SER A 47 9.65 5.91 -2.41
N GLN A 48 10.06 4.98 -3.28
CA GLN A 48 11.40 4.98 -3.90
C GLN A 48 12.54 4.94 -2.87
N ASN A 49 12.43 4.07 -1.87
CA ASN A 49 13.46 3.81 -0.87
C ASN A 49 13.79 2.31 -0.80
N ALA A 50 15.02 1.94 -0.45
CA ALA A 50 15.47 0.55 -0.48
C ALA A 50 15.37 -0.09 0.92
N PHE A 51 14.15 -0.29 1.42
CA PHE A 51 13.96 -0.83 2.78
C PHE A 51 14.27 -2.32 2.88
N ASN A 52 13.98 -3.10 1.82
CA ASN A 52 14.13 -4.56 1.79
C ASN A 52 13.59 -5.23 3.08
N SER A 53 12.36 -4.87 3.46
CA SER A 53 11.77 -5.25 4.73
C SER A 53 10.39 -5.84 4.57
N LYS A 54 9.92 -6.56 5.60
CA LYS A 54 8.52 -7.00 5.65
C LYS A 54 7.59 -5.78 5.60
N PHE A 55 6.37 -5.98 5.09
CA PHE A 55 5.30 -4.98 5.19
C PHE A 55 5.15 -4.46 6.63
N PRO A 56 5.05 -3.13 6.84
CA PRO A 56 4.89 -2.54 8.17
C PRO A 56 3.47 -2.74 8.73
N GLU A 57 3.25 -3.82 9.49
CA GLU A 57 1.94 -4.17 10.06
C GLU A 57 1.38 -3.09 11.00
N TRP A 58 2.22 -2.24 11.59
CA TRP A 58 1.76 -1.14 12.44
C TRP A 58 0.85 -0.13 11.71
N LEU A 59 0.91 -0.04 10.37
CA LEU A 59 0.06 0.86 9.59
C LEU A 59 -1.43 0.62 9.83
N VAL A 60 -1.84 -0.63 10.02
CA VAL A 60 -3.27 -0.98 10.21
C VAL A 60 -3.82 -0.48 11.55
N ASN A 61 -2.93 -0.10 12.47
CA ASN A 61 -3.30 0.41 13.79
C ASN A 61 -3.27 1.95 13.87
N VAL A 62 -2.99 2.65 12.77
CA VAL A 62 -2.95 4.11 12.72
C VAL A 62 -4.21 4.63 12.03
N SER A 63 -5.28 4.80 12.80
CA SER A 63 -6.61 5.18 12.29
C SER A 63 -6.67 6.61 11.72
N SER A 64 -5.67 7.44 11.99
CA SER A 64 -5.53 8.80 11.44
C SER A 64 -5.04 8.82 9.99
N LEU A 65 -4.50 7.71 9.46
CA LEU A 65 -3.97 7.66 8.10
C LEU A 65 -5.06 7.94 7.05
N VAL A 66 -4.74 8.88 6.17
CA VAL A 66 -5.55 9.31 5.02
C VAL A 66 -4.86 8.91 3.71
N SER A 67 -3.53 9.03 3.64
CA SER A 67 -2.76 8.74 2.43
C SER A 67 -1.50 7.94 2.75
N ILE A 68 -1.31 6.84 2.05
CA ILE A 68 -0.13 5.98 2.16
C ILE A 68 0.47 5.77 0.77
N ASP A 69 1.71 6.20 0.59
CA ASP A 69 2.55 5.86 -0.56
C ASP A 69 3.83 5.19 -0.06
N ILE A 70 3.88 3.87 -0.23
CA ILE A 70 5.03 3.01 0.06
C ILE A 70 5.42 2.21 -1.18
N SER A 71 5.20 2.82 -2.36
CA SER A 71 5.55 2.22 -3.65
C SER A 71 7.07 2.15 -3.86
N ASN A 72 7.52 1.13 -4.60
CA ASN A 72 8.92 0.92 -4.95
C ASN A 72 9.84 0.93 -3.71
N CYS A 73 9.45 0.18 -2.68
CA CYS A 73 10.10 0.15 -1.37
C CYS A 73 10.86 -1.15 -1.07
N GLU A 74 10.89 -2.08 -2.04
CA GLU A 74 11.40 -3.45 -1.87
C GLU A 74 10.72 -4.21 -0.72
N LEU A 75 9.44 -3.92 -0.47
CA LEU A 75 8.68 -4.58 0.58
C LEU A 75 8.35 -6.03 0.21
N TRP A 76 8.33 -6.89 1.23
CA TRP A 76 8.00 -8.31 1.07
C TRP A 76 7.04 -8.82 2.16
N GLY A 77 6.56 -10.05 1.97
CA GLY A 77 5.60 -10.69 2.87
C GLY A 77 4.16 -10.36 2.47
N ARG A 78 3.20 -10.57 3.39
CA ARG A 78 1.77 -10.43 3.06
C ARG A 78 1.24 -9.03 3.34
N VAL A 79 0.39 -8.51 2.45
CA VAL A 79 -0.45 -7.34 2.71
C VAL A 79 -1.49 -7.71 3.78
N PRO A 80 -1.54 -7.02 4.93
CA PRO A 80 -2.57 -7.23 5.93
C PRO A 80 -3.96 -6.87 5.40
N LEU A 81 -4.95 -7.73 5.66
CA LEU A 81 -6.34 -7.48 5.23
C LEU A 81 -6.96 -6.29 5.97
N ASP A 82 -6.54 -6.03 7.20
CA ASP A 82 -7.04 -4.93 8.04
C ASP A 82 -6.71 -3.54 7.46
N LEU A 83 -5.80 -3.44 6.49
CA LEU A 83 -5.52 -2.21 5.75
C LEU A 83 -6.79 -1.66 5.07
N SER A 84 -7.67 -2.58 4.65
CA SER A 84 -8.97 -2.25 4.05
C SER A 84 -10.00 -1.69 5.03
N GLU A 85 -9.75 -1.81 6.34
CA GLU A 85 -10.65 -1.35 7.40
C GLU A 85 -10.21 -0.01 8.00
N LEU A 86 -9.13 0.60 7.50
CA LEU A 86 -8.69 1.92 7.93
C LEU A 86 -9.80 2.96 7.63
N PRO A 87 -10.31 3.65 8.66
CA PRO A 87 -11.56 4.40 8.54
C PRO A 87 -11.44 5.68 7.72
N ASN A 88 -10.22 6.22 7.57
CA ASN A 88 -9.94 7.50 6.94
C ASN A 88 -9.15 7.39 5.63
N LEU A 89 -8.69 6.18 5.26
CA LEU A 89 -7.79 5.96 4.14
C LEU A 89 -8.50 6.26 2.81
N GLN A 90 -7.94 7.21 2.06
CA GLN A 90 -8.43 7.67 0.76
C GLN A 90 -7.47 7.31 -0.37
N TYR A 91 -6.16 7.28 -0.09
CA TYR A 91 -5.14 6.95 -1.08
C TYR A 91 -4.21 5.86 -0.56
N LEU A 92 -4.01 4.83 -1.38
CA LEU A 92 -3.05 3.76 -1.13
C LEU A 92 -2.28 3.39 -2.40
N ASP A 93 -0.97 3.55 -2.36
CA ASP A 93 -0.05 3.01 -3.37
C ASP A 93 0.95 2.04 -2.74
N LEU A 94 0.81 0.77 -3.13
CA LEU A 94 1.72 -0.33 -2.76
C LEU A 94 2.54 -0.82 -3.96
N SER A 95 2.50 -0.12 -5.09
CA SER A 95 3.02 -0.64 -6.35
C SER A 95 4.53 -0.85 -6.36
N GLY A 96 5.00 -1.75 -7.22
CA GLY A 96 6.43 -1.96 -7.42
C GLY A 96 7.15 -2.68 -6.28
N ASN A 97 6.43 -3.35 -5.38
CA ASN A 97 7.00 -4.22 -4.34
C ASN A 97 6.91 -5.69 -4.80
N LYS A 98 7.85 -6.11 -5.64
CA LYS A 98 7.80 -7.39 -6.38
C LYS A 98 7.61 -8.65 -5.51
N ASN A 99 8.00 -8.61 -4.23
CA ASN A 99 7.89 -9.72 -3.29
C ASN A 99 6.75 -9.55 -2.27
N LEU A 100 5.89 -8.55 -2.47
CA LEU A 100 4.71 -8.31 -1.65
C LEU A 100 3.55 -9.17 -2.16
N GLU A 101 3.02 -10.00 -1.28
CA GLU A 101 2.05 -11.05 -1.57
C GLU A 101 0.69 -10.76 -0.95
N GLY A 102 -0.34 -11.38 -1.49
CA GLY A 102 -1.69 -11.28 -0.94
C GLY A 102 -2.74 -11.79 -1.91
N SER A 103 -3.87 -12.23 -1.37
CA SER A 103 -5.02 -12.61 -2.18
C SER A 103 -5.84 -11.36 -2.51
N CYS A 104 -5.94 -11.01 -3.79
CA CYS A 104 -6.80 -9.93 -4.27
C CYS A 104 -8.26 -10.16 -3.84
N ALA A 105 -8.73 -11.42 -3.88
CA ALA A 105 -10.08 -11.77 -3.46
C ALA A 105 -10.36 -11.44 -2.00
N GLN A 106 -9.39 -11.68 -1.11
CA GLN A 106 -9.54 -11.38 0.32
C GLN A 106 -9.36 -9.89 0.59
N LEU A 107 -8.33 -9.27 0.01
CA LEU A 107 -8.00 -7.85 0.22
C LEU A 107 -9.15 -6.94 -0.24
N LEU A 108 -9.78 -7.26 -1.38
CA LEU A 108 -10.86 -6.46 -1.96
C LEU A 108 -12.24 -6.77 -1.35
N LYS A 109 -12.35 -7.76 -0.45
CA LYS A 109 -13.57 -8.02 0.31
C LYS A 109 -13.75 -7.04 1.48
N GLY A 110 -12.67 -6.36 1.88
CA GLY A 110 -12.70 -5.37 2.95
C GLY A 110 -13.58 -4.16 2.66
N SER A 111 -13.84 -3.36 3.69
CA SER A 111 -14.84 -2.29 3.62
C SER A 111 -14.41 -1.10 2.77
N TRP A 112 -13.12 -0.76 2.76
CA TRP A 112 -12.53 0.33 1.97
C TRP A 112 -13.37 1.62 2.02
N ARG A 113 -13.89 1.96 3.21
CA ARG A 113 -15.04 2.89 3.37
C ARG A 113 -14.87 4.25 2.72
N ARG A 114 -13.64 4.73 2.58
CA ARG A 114 -13.31 6.05 2.03
C ARG A 114 -12.26 5.99 0.93
N ILE A 115 -11.91 4.79 0.41
CA ILE A 115 -10.86 4.68 -0.59
C ILE A 115 -11.31 5.38 -1.89
N GLU A 116 -10.43 6.20 -2.43
CA GLU A 116 -10.62 6.89 -3.70
C GLU A 116 -9.64 6.34 -4.74
N VAL A 117 -8.40 6.08 -4.31
CA VAL A 117 -7.31 5.58 -5.15
C VAL A 117 -6.64 4.38 -4.50
N LEU A 118 -6.59 3.27 -5.23
CA LEU A 118 -5.97 2.02 -4.81
C LEU A 118 -5.05 1.50 -5.92
N ILE A 119 -3.74 1.55 -5.69
CA ILE A 119 -2.71 1.15 -6.65
C ILE A 119 -1.93 -0.04 -6.08
N LEU A 120 -2.10 -1.19 -6.72
CA LEU A 120 -1.54 -2.47 -6.30
C LEU A 120 -0.67 -3.15 -7.37
N ALA A 121 -0.40 -2.46 -8.48
CA ALA A 121 0.32 -3.01 -9.62
C ALA A 121 1.76 -3.43 -9.27
N SER A 122 2.34 -4.32 -10.07
CA SER A 122 3.76 -4.70 -9.94
C SER A 122 4.13 -5.28 -8.55
N ASN A 123 3.22 -6.08 -7.99
CA ASN A 123 3.37 -6.87 -6.77
C ASN A 123 3.17 -8.37 -7.08
N ASN A 124 3.40 -9.26 -6.11
CA ASN A 124 3.10 -10.69 -6.20
C ASN A 124 1.69 -11.04 -5.65
N LEU A 125 0.70 -10.21 -5.97
CA LEU A 125 -0.69 -10.44 -5.59
C LEU A 125 -1.34 -11.46 -6.52
N HIS A 126 -2.18 -12.33 -5.96
CA HIS A 126 -2.79 -13.46 -6.67
C HIS A 126 -4.28 -13.58 -6.38
N GLY A 127 -4.95 -14.49 -7.08
CA GLY A 127 -6.39 -14.72 -6.92
C GLY A 127 -7.25 -13.81 -7.80
N LYS A 128 -8.53 -14.14 -7.90
CA LYS A 128 -9.48 -13.41 -8.75
C LYS A 128 -9.86 -12.09 -8.09
N PHE A 129 -9.96 -11.04 -8.90
CA PHE A 129 -10.61 -9.82 -8.47
C PHE A 129 -12.12 -10.11 -8.31
N PRO A 130 -12.71 -9.87 -7.13
CA PRO A 130 -14.15 -9.96 -6.99
C PRO A 130 -14.79 -8.85 -7.86
N LEU A 131 -16.00 -9.08 -8.36
CA LEU A 131 -16.77 -8.03 -9.00
C LEU A 131 -17.01 -6.93 -7.96
N LEU A 132 -16.34 -5.80 -8.12
CA LEU A 132 -16.44 -4.67 -7.21
C LEU A 132 -17.76 -3.92 -7.50
N PRO A 133 -18.61 -3.66 -6.49
CA PRO A 133 -19.87 -2.94 -6.68
C PRO A 133 -19.69 -1.43 -6.96
N THR A 134 -18.45 -0.92 -6.87
CA THR A 134 -18.14 0.51 -6.99
C THR A 134 -16.96 0.72 -7.94
N LYS A 135 -16.97 1.84 -8.69
CA LYS A 135 -15.86 2.30 -9.55
C LYS A 135 -14.61 2.60 -8.71
N ILE A 136 -13.85 1.56 -8.37
CA ILE A 136 -12.44 1.70 -8.03
C ILE A 136 -11.74 1.95 -9.37
N TYR A 137 -11.12 3.13 -9.52
CA TYR A 137 -10.33 3.46 -10.69
C TYR A 137 -9.05 2.62 -10.70
N ILE A 138 -9.16 1.40 -11.22
CA ILE A 138 -8.02 0.60 -11.63
C ILE A 138 -7.51 1.26 -12.92
N ASN A 139 -6.54 2.19 -12.81
CA ASN A 139 -6.00 2.96 -13.93
C ASN A 139 -5.70 2.05 -15.13
N SER A 140 -6.28 2.33 -16.29
CA SER A 140 -6.34 1.48 -17.48
C SER A 140 -5.00 1.05 -18.10
N SER A 141 -3.85 1.57 -17.62
CA SER A 141 -2.54 0.95 -17.87
C SER A 141 -2.32 -0.36 -17.11
N PHE A 142 -3.22 -0.72 -16.17
CA PHE A 142 -3.20 -1.92 -15.32
C PHE A 142 -3.30 -3.25 -16.09
N TRP A 143 -3.95 -3.28 -17.25
CA TRP A 143 -4.33 -4.55 -17.88
C TRP A 143 -3.30 -5.05 -18.87
N TYR A 144 -2.48 -4.16 -19.45
CA TYR A 144 -1.51 -4.52 -20.49
C TYR A 144 -0.21 -5.14 -19.95
N GLN A 145 0.01 -5.14 -18.63
CA GLN A 145 1.25 -5.66 -18.02
C GLN A 145 1.04 -6.79 -17.00
N MET A 146 -0.19 -7.29 -16.78
CA MET A 146 -0.40 -8.45 -15.91
C MET A 146 -0.14 -9.77 -16.64
N ASN A 147 1.02 -10.33 -16.31
CA ASN A 147 1.31 -11.76 -16.18
C ASN A 147 0.10 -12.71 -16.36
N ASN A 148 0.09 -13.45 -17.47
CA ASN A 148 -0.27 -14.87 -17.62
C ASN A 148 -1.49 -15.45 -16.85
N VAL A 149 -2.54 -14.67 -16.59
CA VAL A 149 -3.84 -15.18 -16.13
C VAL A 149 -4.84 -15.01 -17.27
N GLN A 150 -5.35 -16.14 -17.75
CA GLN A 150 -6.10 -16.31 -19.00
C GLN A 150 -7.21 -15.27 -19.25
N PHE A 151 -7.13 -14.72 -20.47
CA PHE A 151 -8.07 -13.87 -21.19
C PHE A 151 -9.45 -14.53 -21.43
N GLN A 152 -10.36 -14.53 -20.44
CA GLN A 152 -11.72 -15.02 -20.75
C GLN A 152 -12.89 -14.23 -20.15
N ALA A 153 -12.65 -13.06 -19.55
CA ALA A 153 -13.73 -12.28 -18.92
C ALA A 153 -13.92 -10.86 -19.47
N LEU A 154 -13.16 -10.42 -20.49
CA LEU A 154 -13.18 -9.04 -20.98
C LEU A 154 -13.96 -8.81 -22.29
N SER A 155 -14.54 -9.85 -22.90
CA SER A 155 -15.38 -9.66 -24.09
C SER A 155 -16.77 -9.08 -23.79
N GLU A 156 -17.19 -9.03 -22.52
CA GLU A 156 -18.54 -8.60 -22.14
C GLU A 156 -18.63 -7.12 -21.72
N PHE A 157 -17.51 -6.40 -21.58
CA PHE A 157 -17.49 -5.04 -21.02
C PHE A 157 -17.39 -3.89 -22.03
N PHE A 158 -17.26 -4.18 -23.34
CA PHE A 158 -17.27 -3.14 -24.39
C PHE A 158 -18.45 -3.25 -25.37
N ALA A 159 -19.46 -4.06 -25.04
CA ALA A 159 -20.68 -4.17 -25.83
C ALA A 159 -21.86 -3.50 -25.11
N THR A 160 -21.85 -2.17 -25.00
CA THR A 160 -23.03 -1.30 -25.08
C THR A 160 -22.63 0.16 -25.11
#